data_AF-A0A370HYW5-F1
#
_entry.id   AF-A0A370HYW5-F1
#
_cell.length_a   1.000
_cell.length_b   1.000
_cell.length_c   1.000
_cell.angle_alpha   90.00
_cell.angle_beta   90.00
_cell.angle_gamma   90.00
#
_symmetry.space_group_name_H-M   'P 1'
#
loop_
_entity.id
_entity.type
_entity.pdbx_description
1 polymer ?
#
loop_
_entity_poly.entity_id
_entity_poly.type
_entity_poly.pdbx_seq_one_letter_code
_entity_poly.pdbx_strand_id
1 'polypeptide(L)'
;MTHVQPANGGADPGSSLNVVAKSSVWQGFLSSASVIATSLLLEVISKLLESWVGESRVLNSVSYWLSRIAVLVVVLAAGYVLWRRLATVRERMRRERELRLTADLVPPGPAVRPSPDLAGGCASESGTARRDPALNGNIVAAVLRELPFDRYEAAALYDMVSAMLVVWRRVPAARAVEDDRSATAVIADLVAHRALVHGEHDRLVRTAVPDSPSRAEVLAGLEWETALPSLLRHHADRATRWAAALDYARLAPGARRWFEQEQDHLRELVRRTAAHANAFGPQSPPGPAPRPVLDAAIPELTRIVDALDLWSVRDGSESANHEVLQAISTLTPRSRYPLEYELARIRTGNPTRTSRISWLHPYKAALSARADSHRALALLESAAAETASVDTSTAQETGATSPAVAVEPQTPARAQAVVEAVQLLERAWERLPRKDIAGEVGALIDLGVVLLREGRLDAARDRLDAARVAAEAGRDPAGVAHAVETLGVLWWARGQRRRALRSWQRGLGRYRELDHRLGVARCLQHLGSAMVIAPEYGGLVLPGSPTTEEVVRQASGWLAECERLRRHVLDHRDIECLATRYRDRAAEFLSEELPTVIDHWPLPEPAEAHT
;
A
#
# COMPACT_ATOMS: atom_id res chain seq x y z
N MET A 1 50.69 -55.42 -22.03
CA MET A 1 50.48 -54.66 -23.28
C MET A 1 49.47 -53.57 -22.95
N THR A 2 49.81 -52.27 -22.76
CA THR A 2 50.37 -51.26 -23.70
C THR A 2 49.37 -50.88 -24.81
N HIS A 3 48.97 -49.63 -25.07
CA HIS A 3 49.16 -48.28 -24.45
C HIS A 3 47.95 -47.38 -24.88
N VAL A 4 47.74 -46.09 -24.56
CA VAL A 4 48.56 -44.99 -23.98
C VAL A 4 47.73 -44.11 -22.99
N GLN A 5 48.19 -42.88 -22.69
CA GLN A 5 47.52 -41.75 -21.99
C GLN A 5 47.33 -40.56 -22.99
N PRO A 6 47.00 -39.29 -22.59
CA PRO A 6 45.91 -38.74 -21.75
C PRO A 6 45.20 -37.49 -22.38
N ALA A 7 44.20 -36.86 -21.72
CA ALA A 7 44.09 -35.38 -21.51
C ALA A 7 42.77 -34.88 -20.82
N ASN A 8 42.94 -33.94 -19.87
CA ASN A 8 42.14 -32.74 -19.45
C ASN A 8 40.60 -32.61 -19.58
N GLY A 9 39.97 -31.94 -18.59
CA GLY A 9 38.77 -31.09 -18.80
C GLY A 9 37.82 -30.91 -17.59
N GLY A 10 37.89 -29.80 -16.84
CA GLY A 10 37.16 -29.57 -15.57
C GLY A 10 35.71 -29.05 -15.62
N ALA A 11 35.16 -28.86 -14.40
CA ALA A 11 33.82 -28.32 -14.02
C ALA A 11 32.59 -29.21 -14.35
N ASP A 12 31.50 -29.26 -13.57
CA ASP A 12 31.14 -28.48 -12.36
C ASP A 12 30.34 -29.37 -11.36
N PRO A 13 30.33 -29.12 -10.02
CA PRO A 13 29.85 -30.08 -9.03
C PRO A 13 28.48 -29.77 -8.39
N GLY A 14 27.92 -30.78 -7.70
CA GLY A 14 27.25 -30.55 -6.40
C GLY A 14 25.78 -30.12 -6.42
N SER A 15 24.88 -31.09 -6.62
CA SER A 15 23.44 -30.98 -6.32
C SER A 15 23.10 -30.40 -4.93
N SER A 16 22.08 -29.55 -4.82
CA SER A 16 20.77 -29.91 -4.23
C SER A 16 19.90 -28.72 -3.78
N LEU A 17 18.93 -28.31 -4.62
CA LEU A 17 17.75 -27.56 -4.18
C LEU A 17 16.48 -28.20 -4.73
N ASN A 18 15.85 -29.05 -3.91
CA ASN A 18 14.53 -29.61 -4.19
C ASN A 18 13.45 -28.53 -4.02
N VAL A 19 13.29 -27.69 -5.03
CA VAL A 19 12.11 -26.82 -5.14
C VAL A 19 10.89 -27.70 -5.32
N VAL A 20 10.08 -27.86 -4.26
CA VAL A 20 8.77 -28.52 -4.33
C VAL A 20 7.79 -27.61 -5.10
N ALA A 21 7.94 -27.63 -6.42
CA ALA A 21 7.15 -26.81 -7.31
C ALA A 21 5.68 -27.26 -7.31
N LYS A 22 4.77 -26.29 -7.18
CA LYS A 22 3.35 -26.47 -7.51
C LYS A 22 3.21 -26.59 -9.05
N SER A 23 3.57 -27.77 -9.57
CA SER A 23 3.52 -28.23 -10.97
C SER A 23 4.24 -27.35 -12.02
N SER A 24 5.57 -27.32 -11.99
CA SER A 24 6.41 -26.61 -12.98
C SER A 24 6.35 -27.18 -14.41
N VAL A 25 5.96 -28.45 -14.58
CA VAL A 25 5.89 -29.18 -15.87
C VAL A 25 5.09 -28.43 -16.95
N TRP A 26 4.09 -27.62 -16.55
CA TRP A 26 3.14 -27.00 -17.48
C TRP A 26 3.55 -25.65 -18.07
N GLN A 27 4.51 -24.92 -17.47
CA GLN A 27 4.79 -23.54 -17.91
C GLN A 27 5.79 -23.46 -19.07
N GLY A 28 6.77 -24.38 -19.15
CA GLY A 28 7.73 -24.41 -20.26
C GLY A 28 7.12 -24.79 -21.61
N PHE A 29 6.02 -25.55 -21.61
CA PHE A 29 5.42 -26.14 -22.81
C PHE A 29 4.35 -25.25 -23.50
N LEU A 30 4.03 -24.06 -22.96
CA LEU A 30 2.79 -23.33 -23.29
C LEU A 30 2.92 -21.84 -23.66
N SER A 31 4.13 -21.27 -23.77
CA SER A 31 4.30 -19.86 -24.15
C SER A 31 4.23 -19.64 -25.67
N SER A 32 5.04 -20.36 -26.45
CA SER A 32 5.09 -20.31 -27.92
C SER A 32 4.56 -21.58 -28.58
N ALA A 33 4.82 -22.75 -27.98
CA ALA A 33 4.41 -24.04 -28.51
C ALA A 33 2.88 -24.28 -28.52
N SER A 34 2.05 -23.44 -27.88
CA SER A 34 0.61 -23.68 -27.74
C SER A 34 -0.16 -23.79 -29.08
N VAL A 35 0.33 -23.19 -30.17
CA VAL A 35 -0.29 -23.29 -31.51
C VAL A 35 0.28 -24.49 -32.26
N ILE A 36 1.61 -24.60 -32.32
CA ILE A 36 2.32 -25.71 -32.99
C ILE A 36 1.93 -27.06 -32.37
N ALA A 37 1.83 -27.14 -31.04
CA ALA A 37 1.41 -28.33 -30.32
C ALA A 37 -0.09 -28.64 -30.45
N THR A 38 -0.97 -27.66 -30.68
CA THR A 38 -2.38 -27.98 -30.99
C THR A 38 -2.55 -28.49 -32.41
N SER A 39 -1.79 -27.97 -33.39
CA SER A 39 -1.71 -28.55 -34.74
C SER A 39 -1.10 -29.95 -34.73
N LEU A 40 0.05 -30.15 -34.09
CA LEU A 40 0.69 -31.48 -33.97
C LEU A 40 -0.18 -32.48 -33.20
N LEU A 41 -0.87 -32.07 -32.13
CA LEU A 41 -1.77 -32.96 -31.39
C LEU A 41 -3.00 -33.33 -32.23
N LEU A 42 -3.55 -32.41 -33.02
CA LEU A 42 -4.61 -32.72 -34.00
C LEU A 42 -4.11 -33.67 -35.10
N GLU A 43 -2.91 -33.46 -35.65
CA GLU A 43 -2.36 -34.31 -36.71
C GLU A 43 -1.99 -35.72 -36.18
N VAL A 44 -1.41 -35.81 -34.98
CA VAL A 44 -1.14 -37.08 -34.29
C VAL A 44 -2.44 -37.80 -33.93
N ILE A 45 -3.49 -37.08 -33.49
CA ILE A 45 -4.82 -37.67 -33.29
C ILE A 45 -5.41 -38.17 -34.61
N SER A 46 -5.27 -37.42 -35.71
CA SER A 46 -5.73 -37.83 -37.04
C SER A 46 -5.03 -39.11 -37.49
N LYS A 47 -3.69 -39.16 -37.43
CA LYS A 47 -2.91 -40.33 -37.84
C LYS A 47 -3.08 -41.53 -36.90
N LEU A 48 -3.38 -41.31 -35.62
CA LEU A 48 -3.81 -42.38 -34.71
C LEU A 48 -5.20 -42.91 -35.09
N LEU A 49 -6.17 -42.03 -35.41
CA LEU A 49 -7.50 -42.46 -35.86
C LEU A 49 -7.43 -43.26 -37.17
N GLU A 50 -6.60 -42.83 -38.14
CA GLU A 50 -6.34 -43.58 -39.38
C GLU A 50 -5.65 -44.92 -39.11
N SER A 51 -4.59 -44.93 -38.30
CA SER A 51 -3.79 -46.14 -38.00
C SER A 51 -4.54 -47.20 -37.19
N TRP A 52 -5.56 -46.83 -36.40
CA TRP A 52 -6.27 -47.77 -35.51
C TRP A 52 -7.53 -48.41 -36.13
N VAL A 53 -7.94 -48.01 -37.33
CA VAL A 53 -9.08 -48.59 -38.05
C VAL A 53 -8.70 -49.88 -38.81
N GLY A 54 -7.40 -50.17 -38.95
CA GLY A 54 -6.87 -51.29 -39.72
C GLY A 54 -7.17 -52.70 -39.16
N GLU A 55 -6.39 -53.16 -38.17
CA GLU A 55 -6.22 -54.60 -37.95
C GLU A 55 -6.30 -55.09 -36.49
N SER A 56 -6.88 -56.30 -36.33
CA SER A 56 -7.00 -57.12 -35.11
C SER A 56 -8.02 -56.72 -34.03
N ARG A 57 -8.76 -57.72 -33.52
CA ARG A 57 -9.84 -57.54 -32.53
C ARG A 57 -9.35 -57.30 -31.09
N VAL A 58 -8.11 -57.64 -30.77
CA VAL A 58 -7.53 -57.44 -29.43
C VAL A 58 -7.28 -55.96 -29.15
N LEU A 59 -6.93 -55.20 -30.19
CA LEU A 59 -6.73 -53.75 -30.08
C LEU A 59 -8.04 -53.00 -29.77
N ASN A 60 -9.24 -53.51 -30.08
CA ASN A 60 -10.49 -52.79 -29.77
C ASN A 60 -10.66 -52.44 -28.28
N SER A 61 -10.29 -53.34 -27.37
CA SER A 61 -10.36 -53.07 -25.92
C SER A 61 -9.36 -51.99 -25.50
N VAL A 62 -8.16 -51.99 -26.08
CA VAL A 62 -7.11 -50.99 -25.78
C VAL A 62 -7.44 -49.64 -26.41
N SER A 63 -7.96 -49.64 -27.63
CA SER A 63 -8.49 -48.48 -28.37
C SER A 63 -9.58 -47.78 -27.57
N TYR A 64 -10.52 -48.54 -26.99
CA TYR A 64 -11.60 -48.00 -26.16
C TYR A 64 -11.06 -47.25 -24.93
N TRP A 65 -10.04 -47.78 -24.25
CA TRP A 65 -9.41 -47.09 -23.12
C TRP A 65 -8.58 -45.88 -23.56
N LEU A 66 -7.77 -46.00 -24.62
CA LEU A 66 -6.96 -44.91 -25.16
C LEU A 66 -7.81 -43.74 -25.67
N SER A 67 -8.91 -44.02 -26.36
CA SER A 67 -9.89 -43.03 -26.80
C SER A 67 -10.50 -42.26 -25.62
N ARG A 68 -10.88 -42.97 -24.55
CA ARG A 68 -11.41 -42.32 -23.33
C ARG A 68 -10.33 -41.50 -22.59
N ILE A 69 -9.06 -41.91 -22.63
CA ILE A 69 -7.93 -41.11 -22.11
C ILE A 69 -7.72 -39.85 -22.97
N ALA A 70 -7.74 -39.95 -24.29
CA ALA A 70 -7.61 -38.81 -25.20
C ALA A 70 -8.75 -37.80 -24.99
N VAL A 71 -10.00 -38.27 -24.89
CA VAL A 71 -11.15 -37.43 -24.55
C VAL A 71 -10.99 -36.77 -23.17
N LEU A 72 -10.50 -37.50 -22.16
CA LEU A 72 -10.24 -36.93 -20.83
C LEU A 72 -9.17 -35.81 -20.88
N VAL A 73 -8.08 -36.01 -21.62
CA VAL A 73 -7.04 -34.98 -21.82
C VAL A 73 -7.61 -33.75 -22.54
N VAL A 74 -8.43 -33.93 -23.58
CA VAL A 74 -9.10 -32.82 -24.28
C VAL A 74 -10.08 -32.07 -23.37
N VAL A 75 -10.86 -32.78 -22.54
CA VAL A 75 -11.77 -32.16 -21.56
C VAL A 75 -11.00 -31.39 -20.48
N LEU A 76 -9.89 -31.94 -19.97
CA LEU A 76 -9.03 -31.24 -19.01
C LEU A 76 -8.36 -30.01 -19.62
N ALA A 77 -7.88 -30.10 -20.86
CA ALA A 77 -7.30 -28.97 -21.59
C ALA A 77 -8.34 -27.87 -21.86
N ALA A 78 -9.54 -28.24 -22.32
CA ALA A 78 -10.65 -27.30 -22.52
C ALA A 78 -11.09 -26.63 -21.21
N GLY A 79 -11.18 -27.41 -20.11
CA GLY A 79 -11.47 -26.90 -18.77
C GLY A 79 -10.40 -25.93 -18.27
N TYR A 80 -9.11 -26.23 -18.49
CA TYR A 80 -8.00 -25.34 -18.18
C TYR A 80 -8.03 -24.04 -19.01
N VAL A 81 -8.29 -24.12 -20.32
CA VAL A 81 -8.41 -22.94 -21.20
C VAL A 81 -9.60 -22.08 -20.80
N LEU A 82 -10.75 -22.67 -20.45
CA LEU A 82 -11.92 -21.97 -19.94
C LEU A 82 -11.62 -21.30 -18.59
N TRP A 83 -10.98 -22.01 -17.66
CA TRP A 83 -10.56 -21.46 -16.37
C TRP A 83 -9.56 -20.30 -16.52
N ARG A 84 -8.60 -20.42 -17.45
CA ARG A 84 -7.62 -19.37 -17.80
C ARG A 84 -8.30 -18.16 -18.44
N ARG A 85 -9.29 -18.35 -19.33
CA ARG A 85 -10.15 -17.25 -19.82
C ARG A 85 -10.94 -16.59 -18.70
N LEU A 86 -11.55 -17.37 -17.80
CA LEU A 86 -12.28 -16.83 -16.65
C LEU A 86 -11.35 -16.09 -15.68
N ALA A 87 -10.08 -16.47 -15.56
CA ALA A 87 -9.08 -15.72 -14.82
C ALA A 87 -8.77 -14.37 -15.51
N THR A 88 -8.43 -14.35 -16.79
CA THR A 88 -8.11 -13.10 -17.51
C THR A 88 -9.32 -12.15 -17.63
N VAL A 89 -10.55 -12.67 -17.71
CA VAL A 89 -11.78 -11.86 -17.63
C VAL A 89 -11.97 -11.26 -16.23
N ARG A 90 -11.69 -12.01 -15.16
CA ARG A 90 -11.70 -11.45 -13.78
C ARG A 90 -10.64 -10.37 -13.58
N GLU A 91 -9.46 -10.52 -14.19
CA GLU A 91 -8.41 -9.49 -14.16
C GLU A 91 -8.80 -8.24 -14.96
N ARG A 92 -9.41 -8.39 -16.14
CA ARG A 92 -9.99 -7.25 -16.89
C ARG A 92 -11.05 -6.53 -16.05
N MET A 93 -11.99 -7.28 -15.47
CA MET A 93 -13.04 -6.74 -14.59
C MET A 93 -12.48 -6.06 -13.33
N ARG A 94 -11.31 -6.46 -12.82
CA ARG A 94 -10.62 -5.73 -11.73
C ARG A 94 -10.07 -4.41 -12.24
N ARG A 95 -9.24 -4.43 -13.31
CA ARG A 95 -8.67 -3.20 -13.90
C ARG A 95 -9.76 -2.23 -14.35
N GLU A 96 -10.87 -2.70 -14.92
CA GLU A 96 -12.03 -1.87 -15.28
C GLU A 96 -12.69 -1.20 -14.08
N ARG A 97 -12.74 -1.84 -12.90
CA ARG A 97 -13.30 -1.21 -11.69
C ARG A 97 -12.36 -0.13 -11.15
N GLU A 98 -11.06 -0.41 -11.13
CA GLU A 98 -10.04 0.55 -10.69
C GLU A 98 -9.92 1.73 -11.66
N LEU A 99 -10.07 1.50 -12.98
CA LEU A 99 -10.21 2.54 -13.99
C LEU A 99 -11.51 3.36 -13.82
N ARG A 100 -12.66 2.73 -13.52
CA ARG A 100 -13.90 3.49 -13.22
C ARG A 100 -13.80 4.32 -11.94
N LEU A 101 -13.07 3.85 -10.93
CA LEU A 101 -12.80 4.62 -9.72
C LEU A 101 -11.89 5.84 -9.97
N THR A 102 -11.08 5.80 -11.02
CA THR A 102 -10.06 6.83 -11.32
C THR A 102 -10.38 7.71 -12.54
N ALA A 103 -11.38 7.35 -13.35
CA ALA A 103 -11.74 8.05 -14.59
C ALA A 103 -12.12 9.52 -14.39
N ASP A 104 -12.88 9.82 -13.33
CA ASP A 104 -13.42 11.16 -13.05
C ASP A 104 -12.48 12.02 -12.17
N LEU A 105 -11.27 11.53 -11.86
CA LEU A 105 -10.32 12.22 -10.98
C LEU A 105 -9.56 13.33 -11.72
N VAL A 106 -9.95 14.57 -11.48
CA VAL A 106 -9.17 15.76 -11.84
C VAL A 106 -8.05 15.96 -10.81
N PRO A 107 -6.75 15.93 -11.20
CA PRO A 107 -5.64 16.21 -10.28
C PRO A 107 -5.75 17.62 -9.69
N PRO A 108 -5.58 17.80 -8.36
CA PRO A 108 -5.46 19.14 -7.79
C PRO A 108 -4.25 19.87 -8.39
N GLY A 109 -4.32 21.21 -8.45
CA GLY A 109 -3.22 22.03 -8.94
C GLY A 109 -1.93 21.89 -8.11
N PRO A 110 -0.81 22.47 -8.56
CA PRO A 110 0.34 22.68 -7.69
C PRO A 110 -0.09 23.54 -6.48
N ALA A 111 0.47 23.27 -5.30
CA ALA A 111 0.17 24.05 -4.10
C ALA A 111 0.64 25.50 -4.30
N VAL A 112 -0.31 26.42 -4.47
CA VAL A 112 -0.05 27.86 -4.48
C VAL A 112 0.31 28.26 -3.06
N ARG A 113 1.49 28.86 -2.84
CA ARG A 113 1.81 29.45 -1.53
C ARG A 113 0.76 30.53 -1.23
N PRO A 114 0.14 30.56 -0.04
CA PRO A 114 -0.76 31.64 0.32
C PRO A 114 0.02 32.96 0.22
N SER A 115 -0.52 33.93 -0.50
CA SER A 115 0.09 35.26 -0.58
C SER A 115 0.02 35.90 0.81
N PRO A 116 1.12 36.46 1.35
CA PRO A 116 1.13 37.02 2.70
C PRO A 116 0.09 38.13 2.88
N ASP A 117 -0.24 38.84 1.80
CA ASP A 117 -1.24 39.92 1.77
C ASP A 117 -2.68 39.45 2.08
N LEU A 118 -2.97 38.14 1.99
CA LEU A 118 -4.26 37.55 2.38
C LEU A 118 -4.25 36.98 3.82
N ALA A 119 -3.07 36.73 4.41
CA ALA A 119 -2.96 36.18 5.76
C ALA A 119 -3.48 37.15 6.85
N GLY A 120 -3.63 38.44 6.54
CA GLY A 120 -4.20 39.44 7.44
C GLY A 120 -5.70 39.31 7.74
N GLY A 121 -6.43 38.42 7.05
CA GLY A 121 -7.90 38.30 7.17
C GLY A 121 -8.44 37.08 7.93
N CYS A 122 -7.67 35.99 8.03
CA CYS A 122 -8.17 34.68 8.51
C CYS A 122 -7.39 34.08 9.69
N ALA A 123 -6.69 34.92 10.46
CA ALA A 123 -5.95 34.49 11.64
C ALA A 123 -6.88 34.21 12.84
N SER A 124 -7.16 32.93 13.08
CA SER A 124 -7.51 32.34 14.39
C SER A 124 -8.56 33.08 15.25
N GLU A 125 -9.85 32.86 14.98
CA GLU A 125 -10.84 32.77 16.06
C GLU A 125 -11.41 31.35 16.15
N SER A 126 -11.14 30.69 17.29
CA SER A 126 -11.90 29.51 17.76
C SER A 126 -13.26 29.95 18.32
N GLY A 127 -13.96 30.82 17.59
CA GLY A 127 -15.20 31.45 18.01
C GLY A 127 -16.32 30.43 18.14
N THR A 128 -16.93 30.34 19.32
CA THR A 128 -18.18 29.60 19.49
C THR A 128 -19.24 30.21 18.58
N ALA A 129 -19.68 29.45 17.57
CA ALA A 129 -20.58 29.95 16.51
C ALA A 129 -21.75 30.76 17.09
N ARG A 130 -21.93 31.97 16.54
CA ARG A 130 -22.88 32.96 17.04
C ARG A 130 -24.30 32.38 17.01
N ARG A 131 -25.04 32.47 18.12
CA ARG A 131 -26.46 32.13 18.09
C ARG A 131 -27.21 33.18 17.29
N ASP A 132 -28.01 32.76 16.33
CA ASP A 132 -28.82 33.64 15.50
C ASP A 132 -30.27 33.18 15.44
N PRO A 133 -31.20 33.88 16.13
CA PRO A 133 -32.62 33.55 16.10
C PRO A 133 -33.26 33.60 14.70
N ALA A 134 -32.66 34.27 13.71
CA ALA A 134 -33.15 34.28 12.33
C ALA A 134 -33.03 32.91 11.64
N LEU A 135 -32.18 32.01 12.18
CA LEU A 135 -32.03 30.64 11.69
C LEU A 135 -33.01 29.64 12.33
N ASN A 136 -33.82 30.07 13.32
CA ASN A 136 -34.69 29.18 14.07
C ASN A 136 -35.71 28.48 13.16
N GLY A 137 -35.84 27.16 13.32
CA GLY A 137 -36.66 26.31 12.45
C GLY A 137 -35.93 25.81 11.19
N ASN A 138 -34.76 26.34 10.83
CA ASN A 138 -33.95 25.77 9.75
C ASN A 138 -33.29 24.45 10.21
N ILE A 139 -33.90 23.33 9.81
CA ILE A 139 -33.48 21.98 10.20
C ILE A 139 -32.02 21.71 9.78
N VAL A 140 -31.58 22.20 8.62
CA VAL A 140 -30.21 21.99 8.13
C VAL A 140 -29.20 22.76 8.99
N ALA A 141 -29.50 24.01 9.36
CA ALA A 141 -28.68 24.77 10.31
C ALA A 141 -28.64 24.11 11.71
N ALA A 142 -29.73 23.48 12.13
CA ALA A 142 -29.81 22.77 13.41
C ALA A 142 -29.05 21.43 13.41
N VAL A 143 -29.03 20.69 12.30
CA VAL A 143 -28.16 19.51 12.13
C VAL A 143 -26.68 19.91 12.08
N LEU A 144 -26.35 20.99 11.35
CA LEU A 144 -24.99 21.55 11.31
C LEU A 144 -24.49 22.02 12.68
N ARG A 145 -25.38 22.40 13.61
CA ARG A 145 -25.06 22.74 15.01
C ARG A 145 -24.60 21.53 15.82
N GLU A 146 -25.23 20.36 15.62
CA GLU A 146 -24.93 19.13 16.39
C GLU A 146 -23.75 18.34 15.83
N LEU A 147 -23.44 18.47 14.54
CA LEU A 147 -22.28 17.83 13.91
C LEU A 147 -20.96 18.34 14.53
N PRO A 148 -19.95 17.45 14.75
CA PRO A 148 -18.69 17.81 15.42
C PRO A 148 -17.72 18.65 14.55
N PHE A 149 -18.18 19.16 13.40
CA PHE A 149 -17.35 19.87 12.43
C PHE A 149 -17.74 21.35 12.33
N ASP A 150 -16.72 22.20 12.24
CA ASP A 150 -16.81 23.64 11.98
C ASP A 150 -16.58 23.99 10.50
N ARG A 151 -15.94 23.09 9.72
CA ARG A 151 -15.57 23.29 8.31
C ARG A 151 -16.00 22.11 7.46
N TYR A 152 -16.55 22.40 6.28
CA TYR A 152 -17.11 21.43 5.35
C TYR A 152 -16.56 21.73 3.95
N GLU A 153 -16.16 20.72 3.17
CA GLU A 153 -15.96 20.90 1.73
C GLU A 153 -17.31 21.18 1.06
N ALA A 154 -17.39 22.14 0.12
CA ALA A 154 -18.65 22.54 -0.50
C ALA A 154 -19.36 21.36 -1.19
N ALA A 155 -18.62 20.47 -1.85
CA ALA A 155 -19.15 19.24 -2.45
C ALA A 155 -19.67 18.23 -1.41
N ALA A 156 -18.96 18.04 -0.30
CA ALA A 156 -19.36 17.14 0.77
C ALA A 156 -20.62 17.65 1.51
N LEU A 157 -20.72 18.98 1.70
CA LEU A 157 -21.93 19.64 2.21
C LEU A 157 -23.11 19.49 1.23
N TYR A 158 -22.87 19.66 -0.07
CA TYR A 158 -23.90 19.48 -1.10
C TYR A 158 -24.47 18.05 -1.11
N ASP A 159 -23.61 17.02 -1.02
CA ASP A 159 -24.05 15.63 -0.94
C ASP A 159 -24.83 15.35 0.35
N MET A 160 -24.37 15.89 1.49
CA MET A 160 -25.04 15.78 2.78
C MET A 160 -26.45 16.39 2.75
N VAL A 161 -26.57 17.65 2.31
CA VAL A 161 -27.87 18.34 2.20
C VAL A 161 -28.76 17.66 1.16
N SER A 162 -28.20 17.19 0.04
CA SER A 162 -28.95 16.43 -0.97
C SER A 162 -29.53 15.13 -0.40
N ALA A 163 -28.80 14.42 0.46
CA ALA A 163 -29.31 13.23 1.14
C ALA A 163 -30.49 13.55 2.06
N MET A 164 -30.38 14.61 2.88
CA MET A 164 -31.46 15.08 3.76
C MET A 164 -32.73 15.44 2.97
N LEU A 165 -32.58 16.23 1.89
CA LEU A 165 -33.67 16.59 0.97
C LEU A 165 -34.28 15.40 0.20
N VAL A 166 -33.58 14.26 0.12
CA VAL A 166 -34.12 13.02 -0.47
C VAL A 166 -34.95 12.23 0.55
N VAL A 167 -34.65 12.32 1.86
CA VAL A 167 -35.47 11.73 2.92
C VAL A 167 -36.87 12.34 2.94
N TRP A 168 -36.98 13.67 3.00
CA TRP A 168 -38.26 14.39 3.05
C TRP A 168 -39.22 14.00 1.92
N ARG A 169 -38.69 13.84 0.70
CA ARG A 169 -39.49 13.48 -0.48
C ARG A 169 -39.89 11.99 -0.53
N ARG A 170 -39.10 11.10 0.10
CA ARG A 170 -39.31 9.64 0.07
C ARG A 170 -40.08 9.07 1.26
N VAL A 171 -39.99 9.67 2.44
CA VAL A 171 -40.64 9.15 3.66
C VAL A 171 -42.02 9.82 3.83
N PRO A 172 -43.16 9.10 3.77
CA PRO A 172 -44.49 9.72 3.84
C PRO A 172 -44.72 10.54 5.12
N ALA A 173 -44.15 10.13 6.25
CA ALA A 173 -44.25 10.86 7.52
C ALA A 173 -43.42 12.15 7.57
N ALA A 174 -42.44 12.33 6.68
CA ALA A 174 -41.59 13.53 6.61
C ALA A 174 -42.15 14.61 5.66
N ARG A 175 -43.23 14.32 4.92
CA ARG A 175 -43.86 15.24 3.94
C ARG A 175 -44.60 16.44 4.55
N ALA A 176 -44.49 16.65 5.87
CA ALA A 176 -45.05 17.84 6.52
C ALA A 176 -44.26 19.13 6.18
N VAL A 177 -43.09 19.02 5.56
CA VAL A 177 -42.25 20.14 5.12
C VAL A 177 -42.17 20.14 3.58
N GLU A 178 -42.95 21.00 2.92
CA GLU A 178 -42.91 21.23 1.47
C GLU A 178 -41.74 22.16 1.08
N ASP A 179 -40.50 21.74 1.37
CA ASP A 179 -39.28 22.45 0.92
C ASP A 179 -38.72 21.81 -0.36
N ASP A 180 -39.25 22.26 -1.50
CA ASP A 180 -38.84 21.79 -2.85
C ASP A 180 -37.51 22.41 -3.35
N ARG A 181 -36.79 23.17 -2.50
CA ARG A 181 -35.50 23.78 -2.86
C ARG A 181 -34.44 22.74 -3.20
N SER A 182 -33.51 23.12 -4.07
CA SER A 182 -32.29 22.34 -4.33
C SER A 182 -31.29 22.48 -3.18
N ALA A 183 -30.39 21.51 -3.02
CA ALA A 183 -29.31 21.61 -2.02
C ALA A 183 -28.44 22.86 -2.22
N THR A 184 -28.20 23.27 -3.48
CA THR A 184 -27.53 24.53 -3.82
C THR A 184 -28.29 25.75 -3.29
N ALA A 185 -29.62 25.79 -3.42
CA ALA A 185 -30.43 26.89 -2.93
C ALA A 185 -30.47 26.94 -1.39
N VAL A 186 -30.53 25.79 -0.71
CA VAL A 186 -30.46 25.71 0.75
C VAL A 186 -29.08 26.13 1.28
N ILE A 187 -27.99 25.76 0.60
CA ILE A 187 -26.64 26.20 0.98
C ILE A 187 -26.45 27.71 0.72
N ALA A 188 -26.94 28.23 -0.41
CA ALA A 188 -26.91 29.67 -0.70
C ALA A 188 -27.72 30.49 0.32
N ASP A 189 -28.87 29.99 0.77
CA ASP A 189 -29.69 30.58 1.84
C ASP A 189 -28.93 30.64 3.19
N LEU A 190 -28.23 29.57 3.56
CA LEU A 190 -27.37 29.52 4.76
C LEU A 190 -26.16 30.47 4.67
N VAL A 191 -25.61 30.70 3.47
CA VAL A 191 -24.54 31.68 3.25
C VAL A 191 -25.09 33.11 3.30
N ALA A 192 -26.24 33.38 2.70
CA ALA A 192 -26.90 34.70 2.73
C ALA A 192 -27.21 35.14 4.17
N HIS A 193 -27.69 34.22 5.01
CA HIS A 193 -27.95 34.45 6.43
C HIS A 193 -26.71 34.37 7.34
N ARG A 194 -25.49 34.23 6.77
CA ARG A 194 -24.21 34.10 7.51
C ARG A 194 -24.18 32.98 8.56
N ALA A 195 -24.94 31.90 8.33
CA ALA A 195 -24.78 30.63 9.03
C ALA A 195 -23.50 29.92 8.58
N LEU A 196 -23.21 30.02 7.28
CA LEU A 196 -21.99 29.57 6.62
C LEU A 196 -21.26 30.77 6.00
N VAL A 197 -19.93 30.73 5.99
CA VAL A 197 -19.07 31.68 5.29
C VAL A 197 -18.05 30.92 4.44
N HIS A 198 -17.74 31.43 3.24
CA HIS A 198 -16.67 30.88 2.41
C HIS A 198 -15.32 31.11 3.08
N GLY A 199 -14.63 30.03 3.42
CA GLY A 199 -13.24 30.02 3.81
C GLY A 199 -12.33 29.72 2.61
N GLU A 200 -11.08 29.36 2.90
CA GLU A 200 -10.12 28.97 1.87
C GLU A 200 -10.46 27.61 1.22
N HIS A 201 -9.89 27.36 0.03
CA HIS A 201 -9.85 26.03 -0.61
C HIS A 201 -11.23 25.35 -0.81
N ASP A 202 -12.25 26.12 -1.22
CA ASP A 202 -13.64 25.66 -1.44
C ASP A 202 -14.31 25.01 -0.21
N ARG A 203 -13.92 25.49 0.99
CA ARG A 203 -14.53 25.08 2.26
C ARG A 203 -15.49 26.15 2.78
N LEU A 204 -16.61 25.69 3.34
CA LEU A 204 -17.59 26.50 4.07
C LEU A 204 -17.39 26.32 5.57
N VAL A 205 -17.31 27.44 6.30
CA VAL A 205 -17.09 27.49 7.75
C VAL A 205 -18.41 27.88 8.44
N ARG A 206 -18.80 27.15 9.48
CA ARG A 206 -20.00 27.41 10.28
C ARG A 206 -19.76 28.53 11.29
N THR A 207 -20.35 29.69 11.01
CA THR A 207 -20.19 30.92 11.81
C THR A 207 -21.38 31.25 12.70
N ALA A 208 -22.59 30.77 12.37
CA ALA A 208 -23.78 30.93 13.22
C ALA A 208 -24.62 29.66 13.31
N VAL A 209 -25.46 29.57 14.35
CA VAL A 209 -26.32 28.41 14.66
C VAL A 209 -27.68 28.84 15.25
N PRO A 210 -28.75 28.07 15.03
CA PRO A 210 -30.07 28.35 15.61
C PRO A 210 -30.19 27.88 17.07
N ASP A 211 -31.11 28.51 17.81
CA ASP A 211 -31.54 28.08 19.14
C ASP A 211 -32.58 26.95 19.08
N SER A 212 -33.47 26.94 18.07
CA SER A 212 -34.48 25.89 17.85
C SER A 212 -34.46 25.33 16.41
N PRO A 213 -34.79 24.04 16.18
CA PRO A 213 -35.24 23.02 17.14
C PRO A 213 -34.19 22.59 18.19
N SER A 214 -34.66 21.96 19.26
CA SER A 214 -33.81 21.52 20.38
C SER A 214 -32.89 20.35 19.99
N ARG A 215 -31.86 20.12 20.81
CA ARG A 215 -30.90 19.02 20.60
C ARG A 215 -31.59 17.65 20.57
N ALA A 216 -32.64 17.44 21.36
CA ALA A 216 -33.36 16.17 21.41
C ALA A 216 -34.21 15.94 20.15
N GLU A 217 -34.83 17.01 19.61
CA GLU A 217 -35.54 16.96 18.34
C GLU A 217 -34.59 16.66 17.17
N VAL A 218 -33.46 17.36 17.08
CA VAL A 218 -32.48 17.17 16.00
C VAL A 218 -31.93 15.74 15.99
N LEU A 219 -31.52 15.21 17.15
CA LEU A 219 -30.97 13.85 17.25
C LEU A 219 -32.00 12.73 17.04
N ALA A 220 -33.30 13.06 17.08
CA ALA A 220 -34.40 12.15 16.74
C ALA A 220 -34.87 12.27 15.28
N GLY A 221 -34.36 13.23 14.52
CA GLY A 221 -34.70 13.46 13.12
C GLY A 221 -33.97 12.52 12.16
N LEU A 222 -34.65 12.10 11.09
CA LEU A 222 -34.07 11.29 10.01
C LEU A 222 -32.99 12.05 9.22
N GLU A 223 -32.98 13.37 9.35
CA GLU A 223 -31.98 14.29 8.83
C GLU A 223 -30.63 14.10 9.54
N TRP A 224 -30.66 13.88 10.86
CA TRP A 224 -29.46 13.53 11.63
C TRP A 224 -28.96 12.13 11.26
N GLU A 225 -29.86 11.16 11.11
CA GLU A 225 -29.51 9.79 10.71
C GLU A 225 -28.85 9.70 9.33
N THR A 226 -29.14 10.66 8.43
CA THR A 226 -28.58 10.68 7.07
C THR A 226 -27.43 11.65 6.87
N ALA A 227 -27.33 12.74 7.64
CA ALA A 227 -26.27 13.73 7.46
C ALA A 227 -24.86 13.18 7.73
N LEU A 228 -24.60 12.66 8.93
CA LEU A 228 -23.26 12.21 9.30
C LEU A 228 -22.75 11.06 8.42
N PRO A 229 -23.53 10.00 8.10
CA PRO A 229 -23.06 8.94 7.21
C PRO A 229 -22.83 9.42 5.77
N SER A 230 -23.64 10.37 5.26
CA SER A 230 -23.46 10.89 3.89
C SER A 230 -22.20 11.74 3.77
N LEU A 231 -21.92 12.60 4.76
CA LEU A 231 -20.69 13.40 4.82
C LEU A 231 -19.45 12.51 4.89
N LEU A 232 -19.44 11.52 5.80
CA LEU A 232 -18.33 10.58 5.95
C LEU A 232 -18.13 9.72 4.70
N ARG A 233 -19.22 9.30 4.05
CA ARG A 233 -19.18 8.58 2.79
C ARG A 233 -18.57 9.40 1.65
N HIS A 234 -18.86 10.71 1.54
CA HIS A 234 -18.20 11.57 0.53
C HIS A 234 -16.66 11.49 0.66
N HIS A 235 -16.16 11.71 1.88
CA HIS A 235 -14.72 11.64 2.15
C HIS A 235 -14.16 10.22 1.97
N ALA A 236 -14.89 9.17 2.35
CA ALA A 236 -14.48 7.77 2.13
C ALA A 236 -14.44 7.38 0.64
N ASP A 237 -15.44 7.75 -0.15
CA ASP A 237 -15.50 7.52 -1.59
C ASP A 237 -14.41 8.34 -2.32
N ARG A 238 -14.05 9.53 -1.84
CA ARG A 238 -12.93 10.33 -2.36
C ARG A 238 -11.56 9.73 -1.99
N ALA A 239 -11.35 9.39 -0.72
CA ALA A 239 -10.11 8.80 -0.23
C ALA A 239 -9.82 7.43 -0.85
N THR A 240 -10.84 6.58 -1.03
CA THR A 240 -10.71 5.29 -1.73
C THR A 240 -10.23 5.47 -3.17
N ARG A 241 -10.77 6.48 -3.88
CA ARG A 241 -10.42 6.75 -5.29
C ARG A 241 -9.00 7.29 -5.43
N TRP A 242 -8.58 8.22 -4.57
CA TRP A 242 -7.20 8.72 -4.58
C TRP A 242 -6.18 7.69 -4.09
N ALA A 243 -6.52 6.85 -3.10
CA ALA A 243 -5.68 5.73 -2.68
C ALA A 243 -5.43 4.76 -3.85
N ALA A 244 -6.47 4.41 -4.61
CA ALA A 244 -6.31 3.60 -5.82
C ALA A 244 -5.45 4.31 -6.90
N ALA A 245 -5.59 5.63 -7.04
CA ALA A 245 -4.84 6.42 -8.02
C ALA A 245 -3.32 6.52 -7.74
N LEU A 246 -2.86 6.23 -6.51
CA LEU A 246 -1.44 6.20 -6.16
C LEU A 246 -0.63 5.18 -6.98
N ASP A 247 -1.26 4.12 -7.49
CA ASP A 247 -0.60 3.10 -8.32
C ASP A 247 -0.72 3.34 -9.84
N TYR A 248 -1.36 4.44 -10.25
CA TYR A 248 -1.48 4.82 -11.66
C TYR A 248 -0.51 5.96 -11.97
N ALA A 249 0.58 5.69 -12.69
CA ALA A 249 1.65 6.67 -12.95
C ALA A 249 1.17 8.04 -13.48
N ARG A 250 0.10 8.09 -14.28
CA ARG A 250 -0.51 9.35 -14.77
C ARG A 250 -1.19 10.17 -13.65
N LEU A 251 -1.70 9.52 -12.61
CA LEU A 251 -2.51 10.12 -11.55
C LEU A 251 -1.77 10.20 -10.20
N ALA A 252 -0.75 9.38 -9.97
CA ALA A 252 0.02 9.33 -8.73
C ALA A 252 0.55 10.70 -8.26
N PRO A 253 1.04 11.61 -9.12
CA PRO A 253 1.39 12.97 -8.70
C PRO A 253 0.21 13.82 -8.24
N GLY A 254 -0.99 13.57 -8.78
CA GLY A 254 -2.24 14.21 -8.35
C GLY A 254 -2.75 13.63 -7.03
N ALA A 255 -2.70 12.30 -6.90
CA ALA A 255 -3.03 11.59 -5.67
C ALA A 255 -2.12 12.04 -4.52
N ARG A 256 -0.81 12.16 -4.76
CA ARG A 256 0.14 12.67 -3.77
C ARG A 256 -0.26 14.07 -3.32
N ARG A 257 -0.44 15.02 -4.25
CA ARG A 257 -0.85 16.40 -3.90
C ARG A 257 -2.17 16.46 -3.14
N TRP A 258 -3.12 15.58 -3.44
CA TRP A 258 -4.37 15.51 -2.70
C TRP A 258 -4.16 15.00 -1.27
N PHE A 259 -3.41 13.92 -1.06
CA PHE A 259 -3.08 13.46 0.30
C PHE A 259 -2.22 14.48 1.07
N GLU A 260 -1.23 15.12 0.43
CA GLU A 260 -0.42 16.21 0.99
C GLU A 260 -1.27 17.41 1.47
N GLN A 261 -2.47 17.60 0.92
CA GLN A 261 -3.42 18.68 1.28
C GLN A 261 -4.51 18.22 2.26
N GLU A 262 -4.96 16.97 2.17
CA GLU A 262 -6.20 16.49 2.79
C GLU A 262 -5.98 15.54 3.97
N GLN A 263 -4.78 14.94 4.13
CA GLN A 263 -4.52 13.90 5.13
C GLN A 263 -4.90 14.32 6.55
N ASP A 264 -4.57 15.55 6.97
CA ASP A 264 -4.83 16.01 8.34
C ASP A 264 -6.30 16.35 8.57
N HIS A 265 -7.04 16.75 7.52
CA HIS A 265 -8.50 16.88 7.60
C HIS A 265 -9.16 15.50 7.78
N LEU A 266 -8.68 14.46 7.08
CA LEU A 266 -9.19 13.09 7.23
C LEU A 266 -8.87 12.51 8.62
N ARG A 267 -7.64 12.73 9.13
CA ARG A 267 -7.24 12.36 10.50
C ARG A 267 -8.15 13.04 11.53
N GLU A 268 -8.34 14.35 11.41
CA GLU A 268 -9.21 15.15 12.30
C GLU A 268 -10.68 14.72 12.22
N LEU A 269 -11.18 14.41 11.02
CA LEU A 269 -12.54 13.94 10.78
C LEU A 269 -12.83 12.62 11.52
N VAL A 270 -11.90 11.65 11.47
CA VAL A 270 -12.04 10.39 12.23
C VAL A 270 -11.91 10.66 13.73
N ARG A 271 -10.91 11.44 14.16
CA ARG A 271 -10.65 11.78 15.58
C ARG A 271 -11.86 12.47 16.23
N ARG A 272 -12.45 13.46 15.57
CA ARG A 272 -13.64 14.16 16.06
C ARG A 272 -14.88 13.28 16.06
N THR A 273 -15.05 12.40 15.07
CA THR A 273 -16.18 11.45 15.06
C THR A 273 -16.09 10.48 16.24
N ALA A 274 -14.88 9.99 16.56
CA ALA A 274 -14.65 9.15 17.74
C ALA A 274 -14.88 9.91 19.07
N ALA A 275 -14.37 11.13 19.20
CA ALA A 275 -14.60 11.97 20.38
C ALA A 275 -16.11 12.26 20.59
N HIS A 276 -16.82 12.58 19.50
CA HIS A 276 -18.27 12.81 19.50
C HIS A 276 -19.05 11.56 19.91
N ALA A 277 -18.70 10.37 19.39
CA ALA A 277 -19.30 9.12 19.79
C ALA A 277 -19.10 8.80 21.28
N ASN A 278 -17.89 9.02 21.79
CA ASN A 278 -17.55 8.77 23.20
C ASN A 278 -18.30 9.72 24.17
N ALA A 279 -18.69 10.92 23.72
CA ALA A 279 -19.56 11.82 24.49
C ALA A 279 -20.99 11.28 24.69
N PHE A 280 -21.43 10.30 23.88
CA PHE A 280 -22.67 9.54 24.08
C PHE A 280 -22.41 8.17 24.76
N GLY A 281 -21.44 8.13 25.69
CA GLY A 281 -21.08 6.98 26.50
C GLY A 281 -22.22 6.50 27.43
N PRO A 282 -22.05 5.37 28.14
CA PRO A 282 -23.10 4.76 28.98
C PRO A 282 -23.50 5.58 30.23
N GLN A 283 -22.98 6.80 30.40
CA GLN A 283 -23.34 7.75 31.46
C GLN A 283 -24.25 8.89 30.94
N SER A 284 -24.51 8.97 29.63
CA SER A 284 -25.47 9.92 29.06
C SER A 284 -26.91 9.56 29.45
N PRO A 285 -27.81 10.54 29.62
CA PRO A 285 -29.21 10.28 29.97
C PRO A 285 -29.96 9.49 28.88
N PRO A 286 -31.00 8.72 29.23
CA PRO A 286 -31.74 7.86 28.31
C PRO A 286 -32.66 8.67 27.37
N GLY A 287 -32.08 9.24 26.32
CA GLY A 287 -32.78 9.75 25.14
C GLY A 287 -32.79 8.74 23.97
N PRO A 288 -33.40 9.08 22.82
CA PRO A 288 -33.21 8.33 21.58
C PRO A 288 -31.71 8.31 21.25
N ALA A 289 -31.09 7.13 21.33
CA ALA A 289 -29.64 7.03 21.34
C ALA A 289 -29.08 7.28 19.92
N PRO A 290 -28.17 8.25 19.69
CA PRO A 290 -27.62 8.54 18.36
C PRO A 290 -26.59 7.49 17.88
N ARG A 291 -26.46 6.36 18.57
CA ARG A 291 -25.53 5.28 18.23
C ARG A 291 -25.81 4.61 16.87
N PRO A 292 -27.05 4.37 16.40
CA PRO A 292 -27.32 3.78 15.07
C PRO A 292 -26.68 4.56 13.91
N VAL A 293 -26.58 5.88 14.05
CA VAL A 293 -25.96 6.76 13.04
C VAL A 293 -24.43 6.56 13.00
N LEU A 294 -23.81 6.41 14.17
CA LEU A 294 -22.38 6.13 14.33
C LEU A 294 -22.05 4.68 13.93
N ASP A 295 -22.94 3.75 14.27
CA ASP A 295 -22.91 2.33 13.87
C ASP A 295 -22.92 2.16 12.34
N ALA A 296 -23.67 3.02 11.63
CA ALA A 296 -23.72 3.06 10.16
C ALA A 296 -22.50 3.77 9.53
N ALA A 297 -21.82 4.64 10.28
CA ALA A 297 -20.64 5.37 9.82
C ALA A 297 -19.32 4.58 9.88
N ILE A 298 -19.23 3.55 10.74
CA ILE A 298 -18.02 2.73 10.95
C ILE A 298 -17.37 2.20 9.65
N PRO A 299 -18.11 1.67 8.65
CA PRO A 299 -17.51 1.20 7.40
C PRO A 299 -16.82 2.31 6.60
N GLU A 300 -17.40 3.51 6.56
CA GLU A 300 -16.85 4.64 5.81
C GLU A 300 -15.63 5.25 6.53
N LEU A 301 -15.68 5.34 7.87
CA LEU A 301 -14.51 5.67 8.68
C LEU A 301 -13.37 4.66 8.47
N THR A 302 -13.67 3.36 8.42
CA THR A 302 -12.68 2.31 8.14
C THR A 302 -12.04 2.51 6.77
N ARG A 303 -12.82 2.85 5.73
CA ARG A 303 -12.30 3.15 4.38
C ARG A 303 -11.41 4.41 4.34
N ILE A 304 -11.68 5.42 5.16
CA ILE A 304 -10.81 6.59 5.31
C ILE A 304 -9.47 6.17 5.94
N VAL A 305 -9.51 5.33 6.99
CA VAL A 305 -8.30 4.77 7.61
C VAL A 305 -7.51 3.90 6.63
N ASP A 306 -8.17 3.02 5.87
CA ASP A 306 -7.54 2.19 4.84
C ASP A 306 -6.76 3.04 3.81
N ALA A 307 -7.31 4.19 3.41
CA ALA A 307 -6.66 5.12 2.50
C ALA A 307 -5.51 5.90 3.14
N LEU A 308 -5.64 6.30 4.41
CA LEU A 308 -4.58 6.96 5.18
C LEU A 308 -3.39 6.03 5.45
N ASP A 309 -3.62 4.73 5.68
CA ASP A 309 -2.55 3.74 5.87
C ASP A 309 -1.78 3.48 4.56
N LEU A 310 -2.49 3.36 3.43
CA LEU A 310 -1.87 3.25 2.10
C LEU A 310 -1.04 4.49 1.73
N TRP A 311 -1.42 5.66 2.26
CA TRP A 311 -0.66 6.90 2.11
C TRP A 311 0.56 6.94 3.05
N SER A 312 0.41 6.59 4.33
CA SER A 312 1.51 6.67 5.31
C SER A 312 2.69 5.77 4.96
N VAL A 313 2.48 4.62 4.31
CA VAL A 313 3.57 3.76 3.78
C VAL A 313 4.39 4.44 2.66
N ARG A 314 3.80 5.42 1.95
CA ARG A 314 4.49 6.16 0.86
C ARG A 314 5.14 7.45 1.32
N ASP A 315 4.54 8.08 2.32
CA ASP A 315 4.94 9.37 2.90
C ASP A 315 5.90 9.21 4.09
N GLY A 316 5.75 8.12 4.85
CA GLY A 316 6.49 7.81 6.09
C GLY A 316 5.74 8.18 7.38
N SER A 317 4.56 8.80 7.29
CA SER A 317 3.80 9.35 8.41
C SER A 317 3.02 8.30 9.24
N GLU A 318 3.60 7.12 9.47
CA GLU A 318 2.96 5.99 10.17
C GLU A 318 2.64 6.29 11.64
N SER A 319 3.52 7.03 12.33
CA SER A 319 3.30 7.50 13.70
C SER A 319 2.08 8.42 13.81
N ALA A 320 1.88 9.33 12.85
CA ALA A 320 0.77 10.28 12.82
C ALA A 320 -0.61 9.59 12.64
N ASN A 321 -0.65 8.39 12.06
CA ASN A 321 -1.87 7.60 11.98
C ASN A 321 -2.20 6.86 13.29
N HIS A 322 -1.27 6.73 14.25
CA HIS A 322 -1.50 5.92 15.46
C HIS A 322 -2.69 6.41 16.29
N GLU A 323 -2.87 7.72 16.47
CA GLU A 323 -4.04 8.27 17.18
C GLU A 323 -5.37 7.90 16.50
N VAL A 324 -5.40 7.94 15.17
CA VAL A 324 -6.56 7.58 14.36
C VAL A 324 -6.87 6.09 14.45
N LEU A 325 -5.83 5.25 14.48
CA LEU A 325 -5.94 3.80 14.68
C LEU A 325 -6.42 3.43 16.07
N GLN A 326 -6.02 4.17 17.12
CA GLN A 326 -6.61 4.04 18.45
C GLN A 326 -8.07 4.50 18.45
N ALA A 327 -8.38 5.65 17.85
CA ALA A 327 -9.72 6.22 17.79
C ALA A 327 -10.74 5.26 17.16
N ILE A 328 -10.45 4.68 15.99
CA ILE A 328 -11.33 3.69 15.35
C ILE A 328 -11.48 2.41 16.20
N SER A 329 -10.42 1.99 16.93
CA SER A 329 -10.51 0.84 17.84
C SER A 329 -11.48 1.05 19.02
N THR A 330 -11.67 2.30 19.47
CA THR A 330 -12.70 2.65 20.48
C THR A 330 -14.11 2.63 19.91
N LEU A 331 -14.27 3.05 18.65
CA LEU A 331 -15.55 3.05 17.93
C LEU A 331 -16.08 1.66 17.60
N THR A 332 -15.20 0.66 17.46
CA THR A 332 -15.54 -0.69 17.00
C THR A 332 -15.52 -1.72 18.15
N PRO A 333 -16.50 -1.77 19.07
CA PRO A 333 -16.47 -2.72 20.17
C PRO A 333 -16.53 -4.18 19.66
N ARG A 334 -15.60 -5.01 20.14
CA ARG A 334 -15.44 -6.45 19.79
C ARG A 334 -16.69 -7.33 20.00
N SER A 335 -17.75 -6.82 20.62
CA SER A 335 -19.06 -7.49 20.72
C SER A 335 -19.92 -7.34 19.46
N ARG A 336 -19.73 -6.26 18.70
CA ARG A 336 -20.61 -5.85 17.59
C ARG A 336 -19.89 -5.72 16.25
N TYR A 337 -18.63 -5.28 16.29
CA TYR A 337 -17.77 -5.05 15.11
C TYR A 337 -16.48 -5.88 15.21
N PRO A 338 -16.58 -7.23 15.18
CA PRO A 338 -15.42 -8.09 15.41
C PRO A 338 -14.40 -8.05 14.25
N LEU A 339 -14.84 -7.76 13.02
CA LEU A 339 -13.98 -7.64 11.83
C LEU A 339 -13.11 -6.39 11.91
N GLU A 340 -13.77 -5.25 12.14
CA GLU A 340 -13.20 -3.92 12.19
C GLU A 340 -12.30 -3.77 13.43
N TYR A 341 -12.71 -4.34 14.57
CA TYR A 341 -11.89 -4.41 15.77
C TYR A 341 -10.63 -5.27 15.56
N GLU A 342 -10.74 -6.48 14.99
CA GLU A 342 -9.55 -7.32 14.75
C GLU A 342 -8.58 -6.62 13.78
N LEU A 343 -9.09 -5.91 12.75
CA LEU A 343 -8.27 -5.11 11.83
C LEU A 343 -7.57 -3.92 12.52
N ALA A 344 -8.30 -3.10 13.29
CA ALA A 344 -7.73 -1.98 14.04
C ALA A 344 -6.69 -2.44 15.08
N ARG A 345 -6.91 -3.60 15.72
CA ARG A 345 -5.96 -4.21 16.66
C ARG A 345 -4.70 -4.75 15.99
N ILE A 346 -4.78 -5.24 14.76
CA ILE A 346 -3.60 -5.60 13.97
C ILE A 346 -2.78 -4.32 13.64
N ARG A 347 -3.44 -3.27 13.14
CA ARG A 347 -2.80 -1.99 12.77
C ARG A 347 -2.15 -1.25 13.94
N THR A 348 -2.75 -1.28 15.12
CA THR A 348 -2.15 -0.73 16.36
C THR A 348 -1.01 -1.60 16.94
N GLY A 349 -0.43 -2.52 16.17
CA GLY A 349 0.68 -3.39 16.59
C GLY A 349 0.32 -4.41 17.67
N ASN A 350 -0.96 -4.56 18.02
CA ASN A 350 -1.40 -5.33 19.17
C ASN A 350 -2.51 -6.37 18.81
N PRO A 351 -2.22 -7.31 17.90
CA PRO A 351 -3.18 -8.27 17.36
C PRO A 351 -3.82 -9.15 18.44
N THR A 352 -5.10 -9.48 18.26
CA THR A 352 -5.89 -10.21 19.25
C THR A 352 -5.48 -11.68 19.35
N ARG A 353 -4.95 -12.11 20.50
CA ARG A 353 -4.60 -13.53 20.79
C ARG A 353 -5.74 -14.53 20.58
N THR A 354 -7.00 -14.08 20.71
CA THR A 354 -8.19 -14.87 20.39
C THR A 354 -9.04 -14.15 19.35
N SER A 355 -9.58 -14.89 18.38
CA SER A 355 -10.56 -14.43 17.41
C SER A 355 -11.97 -14.43 18.01
N ARG A 356 -12.86 -13.51 17.64
CA ARG A 356 -14.33 -13.75 17.74
C ARG A 356 -14.96 -14.09 16.38
N ILE A 357 -14.25 -13.81 15.29
CA ILE A 357 -14.68 -14.17 13.94
C ILE A 357 -14.59 -15.69 13.76
N SER A 358 -15.64 -16.29 13.19
CA SER A 358 -15.72 -17.72 12.86
C SER A 358 -14.66 -18.13 11.82
N TRP A 359 -14.16 -19.35 11.91
CA TRP A 359 -13.18 -19.91 10.97
C TRP A 359 -13.73 -20.02 9.53
N LEU A 360 -15.05 -20.09 9.36
CA LEU A 360 -15.75 -20.09 8.07
C LEU A 360 -15.89 -18.70 7.44
N HIS A 361 -15.54 -17.62 8.14
CA HIS A 361 -15.75 -16.26 7.65
C HIS A 361 -14.72 -15.91 6.54
N PRO A 362 -15.14 -15.35 5.38
CA PRO A 362 -14.26 -15.21 4.22
C PRO A 362 -13.02 -14.34 4.45
N TYR A 363 -13.07 -13.41 5.41
CA TYR A 363 -11.93 -12.57 5.78
C TYR A 363 -11.04 -13.14 6.89
N LYS A 364 -11.42 -14.26 7.54
CA LYS A 364 -10.67 -14.78 8.70
C LYS A 364 -9.23 -15.16 8.36
N ALA A 365 -9.01 -15.82 7.21
CA ALA A 365 -7.68 -16.19 6.76
C ALA A 365 -6.81 -14.96 6.45
N ALA A 366 -7.38 -13.95 5.78
CA ALA A 366 -6.71 -12.69 5.43
C ALA A 366 -6.36 -11.82 6.66
N LEU A 367 -7.17 -11.87 7.72
CA LEU A 367 -6.87 -11.24 9.01
C LEU A 367 -5.79 -12.00 9.78
N SER A 368 -5.90 -13.33 9.85
CA SER A 368 -4.88 -14.15 10.51
C SER A 368 -3.52 -13.99 9.84
N ALA A 369 -3.45 -13.97 8.51
CA ALA A 369 -2.21 -13.69 7.80
C ALA A 369 -1.59 -12.33 8.16
N ARG A 370 -2.39 -11.25 8.18
CA ARG A 370 -1.90 -9.93 8.62
C ARG A 370 -1.43 -9.94 10.07
N ALA A 371 -2.14 -10.63 10.97
CA ALA A 371 -1.71 -10.79 12.36
C ALA A 371 -0.40 -11.59 12.51
N ASP A 372 -0.20 -12.62 11.69
CA ASP A 372 1.05 -13.38 11.64
C ASP A 372 2.20 -12.49 11.11
N SER A 373 1.98 -11.72 10.02
CA SER A 373 2.97 -10.79 9.46
C SER A 373 3.37 -9.67 10.44
N HIS A 374 2.41 -8.99 11.06
CA HIS A 374 2.72 -7.95 12.06
C HIS A 374 3.47 -8.52 13.27
N ARG A 375 3.16 -9.77 13.70
CA ARG A 375 3.94 -10.46 14.74
C ARG A 375 5.36 -10.75 14.27
N ALA A 376 5.57 -11.15 13.02
CA ALA A 376 6.90 -11.41 12.46
C ALA A 376 7.77 -10.14 12.48
N LEU A 377 7.22 -9.00 12.05
CA LEU A 377 7.92 -7.72 12.06
C LEU A 377 8.24 -7.27 13.49
N ALA A 378 7.27 -7.32 14.41
CA ALA A 378 7.47 -6.94 15.82
C ALA A 378 8.54 -7.79 16.54
N LEU A 379 8.67 -9.09 16.20
CA LEU A 379 9.73 -9.96 16.73
C LEU A 379 11.12 -9.61 16.19
N LEU A 380 11.20 -9.17 14.93
CA LEU A 380 12.45 -8.71 14.32
C LEU A 380 12.87 -7.35 14.88
N GLU A 381 11.92 -6.46 15.15
CA GLU A 381 12.12 -5.17 15.79
C GLU A 381 12.59 -5.31 17.24
N SER A 382 11.93 -6.16 18.05
CA SER A 382 12.36 -6.39 19.44
C SER A 382 13.75 -7.01 19.50
N ALA A 383 14.04 -8.01 18.66
CA ALA A 383 15.37 -8.63 18.60
C ALA A 383 16.47 -7.67 18.11
N ALA A 384 16.14 -6.70 17.25
CA ALA A 384 17.07 -5.65 16.84
C ALA A 384 17.35 -4.64 17.98
N ALA A 385 16.31 -4.22 18.70
CA ALA A 385 16.43 -3.33 19.86
C ALA A 385 17.22 -3.98 21.01
N GLU A 386 17.01 -5.28 21.24
CA GLU A 386 17.81 -6.06 22.19
C GLU A 386 19.30 -6.03 21.80
N THR A 387 19.68 -6.31 20.54
CA THR A 387 21.09 -6.20 20.11
C THR A 387 21.65 -4.78 20.25
N ALA A 388 20.89 -3.74 19.85
CA ALA A 388 21.36 -2.36 19.93
C ALA A 388 21.65 -1.92 21.38
N SER A 389 20.85 -2.36 22.35
CA SER A 389 21.07 -2.04 23.76
C SER A 389 22.32 -2.73 24.35
N VAL A 390 22.61 -3.97 23.94
CA VAL A 390 23.84 -4.70 24.31
C VAL A 390 25.09 -4.03 23.71
N ASP A 391 25.03 -3.63 22.44
CA ASP A 391 26.14 -2.94 21.77
C ASP A 391 26.42 -1.59 22.43
N THR A 392 25.39 -0.85 22.89
CA THR A 392 25.62 0.39 23.65
C THR A 392 26.26 0.17 25.02
N SER A 393 25.97 -0.93 25.74
CA SER A 393 26.64 -1.17 27.04
C SER A 393 28.10 -1.57 26.88
N THR A 394 28.41 -2.44 25.91
CA THR A 394 29.80 -2.88 25.66
C THR A 394 30.68 -1.76 25.10
N ALA A 395 30.13 -0.87 24.27
CA ALA A 395 30.82 0.35 23.83
C ALA A 395 31.09 1.34 24.98
N GLN A 396 30.31 1.29 26.07
CA GLN A 396 30.52 2.13 27.26
C GLN A 396 31.61 1.58 28.19
N GLU A 397 31.84 0.26 28.19
CA GLU A 397 32.92 -0.40 28.93
C GLU A 397 34.24 -0.49 28.13
N THR A 398 34.18 -0.45 26.79
CA THR A 398 35.37 -0.56 25.92
C THR A 398 35.47 0.62 24.95
N GLY A 399 36.38 1.56 25.25
CA GLY A 399 36.61 2.79 24.48
C GLY A 399 37.31 2.58 23.12
N ALA A 400 36.71 1.80 22.22
CA ALA A 400 37.27 1.42 20.93
C ALA A 400 36.37 1.85 19.76
N THR A 401 36.66 2.99 19.15
CA THR A 401 35.86 3.58 18.07
C THR A 401 36.18 3.00 16.68
N SER A 402 35.57 1.87 16.29
CA SER A 402 35.43 1.45 14.88
C SER A 402 34.50 0.24 14.65
N PRO A 403 33.31 0.43 14.04
CA PRO A 403 32.50 -0.65 13.49
C PRO A 403 32.58 -0.69 11.94
N ALA A 404 33.69 -1.18 11.40
CA ALA A 404 33.87 -1.30 9.94
C ALA A 404 33.07 -2.48 9.36
N VAL A 405 31.83 -2.21 8.93
CA VAL A 405 30.91 -3.14 8.22
C VAL A 405 30.94 -4.57 8.79
N ALA A 406 30.74 -4.67 10.10
CA ALA A 406 30.59 -5.97 10.75
C ALA A 406 29.29 -6.64 10.30
N VAL A 407 29.36 -7.95 10.01
CA VAL A 407 28.16 -8.79 10.05
C VAL A 407 27.70 -8.78 11.51
N GLU A 408 26.49 -8.27 11.77
CA GLU A 408 25.96 -8.09 13.12
C GLU A 408 26.12 -9.39 13.96
N PRO A 409 26.66 -9.33 15.19
CA PRO A 409 26.93 -10.52 15.98
C PRO A 409 25.61 -11.25 16.26
N GLN A 410 25.51 -12.47 15.72
CA GLN A 410 24.28 -13.26 15.78
C GLN A 410 24.05 -13.80 17.19
N THR A 411 23.36 -13.02 18.03
CA THR A 411 22.86 -13.52 19.32
C THR A 411 21.88 -14.68 19.08
N PRO A 412 21.90 -15.73 19.91
CA PRO A 412 21.01 -16.88 19.72
C PRO A 412 19.53 -16.50 19.82
N ALA A 413 19.20 -15.46 20.59
CA ALA A 413 17.87 -14.87 20.65
C ALA A 413 17.45 -14.26 19.31
N ARG A 414 18.31 -13.47 18.66
CA ARG A 414 18.02 -12.85 17.35
C ARG A 414 17.95 -13.89 16.24
N ALA A 415 18.78 -14.93 16.26
CA ALA A 415 18.66 -16.06 15.34
C ALA A 415 17.31 -16.80 15.51
N GLN A 416 16.89 -17.08 16.75
CA GLN A 416 15.61 -17.72 17.03
C GLN A 416 14.41 -16.84 16.62
N ALA A 417 14.47 -15.52 16.85
CA ALA A 417 13.44 -14.58 16.45
C ALA A 417 13.28 -14.51 14.92
N VAL A 418 14.39 -14.54 14.17
CA VAL A 418 14.39 -14.62 12.70
C VAL A 418 13.73 -15.92 12.21
N VAL A 419 14.04 -17.07 12.83
CA VAL A 419 13.40 -18.35 12.47
C VAL A 419 11.89 -18.34 12.76
N GLU A 420 11.43 -17.77 13.88
CA GLU A 420 9.99 -17.61 14.13
C GLU A 420 9.33 -16.66 13.13
N ALA A 421 10.00 -15.55 12.78
CA ALA A 421 9.51 -14.58 11.79
C ALA A 421 9.35 -15.20 10.39
N VAL A 422 10.31 -16.01 9.93
CA VAL A 422 10.20 -16.78 8.67
C VAL A 422 8.97 -17.71 8.72
N GLN A 423 8.80 -18.46 9.81
CA GLN A 423 7.65 -19.38 9.97
C GLN A 423 6.31 -18.64 10.05
N LEU A 424 6.27 -17.42 10.60
CA LEU A 424 5.07 -16.57 10.62
C LEU A 424 4.74 -16.05 9.21
N LEU A 425 5.73 -15.53 8.48
CA LEU A 425 5.55 -15.00 7.12
C LEU A 425 5.18 -16.09 6.10
N GLU A 426 5.76 -17.29 6.21
CA GLU A 426 5.36 -18.44 5.38
C GLU A 426 3.91 -18.84 5.65
N ARG A 427 3.48 -18.94 6.92
CA ARG A 427 2.07 -19.19 7.28
C ARG A 427 1.14 -18.06 6.85
N ALA A 428 1.59 -16.80 6.88
CA ALA A 428 0.82 -15.66 6.39
C ALA A 428 0.56 -15.78 4.89
N TRP A 429 1.61 -16.03 4.10
CA TRP A 429 1.51 -16.26 2.65
C TRP A 429 0.59 -17.43 2.31
N GLU A 430 0.71 -18.57 2.99
CA GLU A 430 -0.17 -19.73 2.78
C GLU A 430 -1.64 -19.47 3.11
N ARG A 431 -1.93 -18.52 4.02
CA ARG A 431 -3.29 -18.14 4.45
C ARG A 431 -3.90 -17.03 3.59
N LEU A 432 -3.12 -16.31 2.80
CA LEU A 432 -3.62 -15.20 1.99
C LEU A 432 -4.48 -15.70 0.81
N PRO A 433 -5.70 -15.17 0.63
CA PRO A 433 -6.52 -15.54 -0.52
C PRO A 433 -5.96 -14.86 -1.78
N ARG A 434 -5.84 -15.60 -2.90
CA ARG A 434 -5.35 -15.13 -4.24
C ARG A 434 -6.03 -13.88 -4.85
N LYS A 435 -6.96 -13.24 -4.15
CA LYS A 435 -7.53 -11.93 -4.49
C LYS A 435 -6.73 -10.77 -3.88
N ASP A 436 -6.06 -11.02 -2.75
CA ASP A 436 -5.35 -10.07 -1.90
C ASP A 436 -3.88 -9.93 -2.36
N ILE A 437 -3.70 -9.46 -3.60
CA ILE A 437 -2.39 -9.44 -4.26
C ILE A 437 -1.38 -8.59 -3.49
N ALA A 438 -1.76 -7.42 -2.99
CA ALA A 438 -0.86 -6.57 -2.19
C ALA A 438 -0.40 -7.27 -0.89
N GLY A 439 -1.29 -8.04 -0.24
CA GLY A 439 -0.91 -8.87 0.90
C GLY A 439 0.05 -10.01 0.52
N GLU A 440 -0.21 -10.70 -0.59
CA GLU A 440 0.65 -11.78 -1.10
C GLU A 440 2.04 -11.27 -1.50
N VAL A 441 2.10 -10.13 -2.20
CA VAL A 441 3.35 -9.48 -2.63
C VAL A 441 4.13 -8.94 -1.44
N GLY A 442 3.48 -8.25 -0.49
CA GLY A 442 4.12 -7.77 0.74
C GLY A 442 4.74 -8.91 1.55
N ALA A 443 3.96 -9.94 1.88
CA ALA A 443 4.46 -11.08 2.66
C ALA A 443 5.63 -11.82 1.97
N LEU A 444 5.63 -11.91 0.64
CA LEU A 444 6.75 -12.50 -0.12
C LEU A 444 8.00 -11.59 -0.15
N ILE A 445 7.83 -10.27 -0.14
CA ILE A 445 8.95 -9.31 -0.07
C ILE A 445 9.56 -9.31 1.33
N ASP A 446 8.76 -9.22 2.39
CA ASP A 446 9.22 -9.27 3.79
C ASP A 446 10.03 -10.54 4.03
N LEU A 447 9.49 -11.67 3.59
CA LEU A 447 10.12 -12.98 3.66
C LEU A 447 11.43 -13.04 2.84
N GLY A 448 11.48 -12.38 1.68
CA GLY A 448 12.71 -12.19 0.90
C GLY A 448 13.76 -11.33 1.61
N VAL A 449 13.36 -10.26 2.30
CA VAL A 449 14.24 -9.40 3.11
C VAL A 449 14.79 -10.15 4.32
N VAL A 450 13.97 -10.94 5.01
CA VAL A 450 14.41 -11.77 6.15
C VAL A 450 15.39 -12.86 5.68
N LEU A 451 15.10 -13.56 4.58
CA LEU A 451 16.00 -14.56 4.01
C LEU A 451 17.32 -13.95 3.48
N LEU A 452 17.32 -12.68 3.07
CA LEU A 452 18.55 -11.94 2.76
C LEU A 452 19.41 -11.70 4.00
N ARG A 453 18.80 -11.34 5.14
CA ARG A 453 19.50 -11.17 6.42
C ARG A 453 20.09 -12.49 6.96
N GLU A 454 19.45 -13.62 6.67
CA GLU A 454 20.01 -14.96 6.92
C GLU A 454 21.09 -15.40 5.91
N GLY A 455 21.38 -14.61 4.87
CA GLY A 455 22.31 -15.01 3.79
C GLY A 455 21.78 -16.14 2.90
N ARG A 456 20.48 -16.49 2.97
CA ARG A 456 19.85 -17.57 2.20
C ARG A 456 19.45 -17.07 0.80
N LEU A 457 20.44 -16.63 0.03
CA LEU A 457 20.27 -15.83 -1.19
C LEU A 457 19.45 -16.52 -2.30
N ASP A 458 19.42 -17.85 -2.36
CA ASP A 458 18.59 -18.59 -3.33
C ASP A 458 17.12 -18.59 -2.92
N ALA A 459 16.81 -18.97 -1.67
CA ALA A 459 15.45 -18.89 -1.13
C ALA A 459 14.91 -17.46 -1.16
N ALA A 460 15.72 -16.46 -0.82
CA ALA A 460 15.34 -15.05 -0.94
C ALA A 460 14.99 -14.67 -2.38
N ARG A 461 15.75 -15.16 -3.37
CA ARG A 461 15.47 -14.92 -4.78
C ARG A 461 14.13 -15.51 -5.17
N ASP A 462 13.87 -16.77 -4.83
CA ASP A 462 12.63 -17.45 -5.21
C ASP A 462 11.38 -16.71 -4.69
N ARG A 463 11.45 -16.17 -3.47
CA ARG A 463 10.35 -15.37 -2.87
C ARG A 463 10.18 -14.01 -3.56
N LEU A 464 11.28 -13.33 -3.92
CA LEU A 464 11.25 -12.03 -4.61
C LEU A 464 10.84 -12.14 -6.09
N ASP A 465 11.30 -13.17 -6.81
CA ASP A 465 10.85 -13.46 -8.16
C ASP A 465 9.36 -13.88 -8.16
N ALA A 466 8.88 -14.61 -7.14
CA ALA A 466 7.46 -14.88 -6.94
C ALA A 466 6.63 -13.62 -6.65
N ALA A 467 7.12 -12.73 -5.77
CA ALA A 467 6.48 -11.44 -5.48
C ALA A 467 6.33 -10.60 -6.75
N ARG A 468 7.41 -10.49 -7.54
CA ARG A 468 7.42 -9.78 -8.82
C ARG A 468 6.37 -10.35 -9.79
N VAL A 469 6.29 -11.67 -9.94
CA VAL A 469 5.31 -12.35 -10.83
C VAL A 469 3.86 -12.19 -10.32
N ALA A 470 3.64 -12.15 -9.00
CA ALA A 470 2.33 -11.89 -8.42
C ALA A 470 1.88 -10.43 -8.63
N ALA A 471 2.80 -9.47 -8.55
CA ALA A 471 2.56 -8.04 -8.72
C ALA A 471 2.40 -7.62 -10.21
N GLU A 472 3.00 -8.39 -11.13
CA GLU A 472 3.09 -8.13 -12.56
C GLU A 472 1.74 -8.07 -13.31
N ALA A 473 1.80 -7.50 -14.52
CA ALA A 473 0.63 -7.07 -15.32
C ALA A 473 -0.25 -6.02 -14.60
N GLY A 474 0.36 -5.14 -13.81
CA GLY A 474 -0.32 -4.02 -13.16
C GLY A 474 -1.37 -4.46 -12.14
N ARG A 475 -1.01 -5.36 -11.23
CA ARG A 475 -1.85 -5.72 -10.07
C ARG A 475 -1.40 -5.02 -8.78
N ASP A 476 -0.09 -4.75 -8.69
CA ASP A 476 0.59 -4.01 -7.63
C ASP A 476 1.88 -3.36 -8.19
N PRO A 477 1.78 -2.17 -8.83
CA PRO A 477 2.94 -1.48 -9.42
C PRO A 477 4.03 -1.12 -8.40
N ALA A 478 3.65 -0.67 -7.20
CA ALA A 478 4.60 -0.39 -6.12
C ALA A 478 5.33 -1.67 -5.64
N GLY A 479 4.62 -2.79 -5.54
CA GLY A 479 5.19 -4.11 -5.23
C GLY A 479 6.17 -4.62 -6.27
N VAL A 480 5.92 -4.39 -7.57
CA VAL A 480 6.91 -4.68 -8.63
C VAL A 480 8.19 -3.85 -8.43
N ALA A 481 8.06 -2.56 -8.08
CA ALA A 481 9.22 -1.71 -7.82
C ALA A 481 10.01 -2.17 -6.59
N HIS A 482 9.31 -2.53 -5.51
CA HIS A 482 9.90 -3.00 -4.25
C HIS A 482 10.62 -4.35 -4.41
N ALA A 483 10.00 -5.34 -5.06
CA ALA A 483 10.63 -6.62 -5.33
C ALA A 483 11.90 -6.46 -6.19
N VAL A 484 11.89 -5.53 -7.15
CA VAL A 484 13.04 -5.23 -8.03
C VAL A 484 14.16 -4.47 -7.30
N GLU A 485 13.83 -3.56 -6.38
CA GLU A 485 14.81 -2.90 -5.49
C GLU A 485 15.51 -3.93 -4.59
N THR A 486 14.75 -4.81 -3.94
CA THR A 486 15.29 -5.84 -3.03
C THR A 486 16.07 -6.91 -3.79
N LEU A 487 15.69 -7.24 -5.04
CA LEU A 487 16.53 -8.05 -5.94
C LEU A 487 17.88 -7.36 -6.23
N GLY A 488 17.96 -6.03 -6.25
CA GLY A 488 19.22 -5.31 -6.36
C GLY A 488 20.16 -5.56 -5.19
N VAL A 489 19.63 -5.49 -3.96
CA VAL A 489 20.36 -5.82 -2.71
C VAL A 489 20.85 -7.28 -2.75
N LEU A 490 20.01 -8.20 -3.21
CA LEU A 490 20.32 -9.61 -3.40
C LEU A 490 21.43 -9.86 -4.44
N TRP A 491 21.47 -9.10 -5.54
CA TRP A 491 22.56 -9.18 -6.51
C TRP A 491 23.85 -8.57 -5.99
N TRP A 492 23.77 -7.51 -5.16
CA TRP A 492 24.94 -6.91 -4.50
C TRP A 492 25.56 -7.89 -3.50
N ALA A 493 24.74 -8.57 -2.69
CA ALA A 493 25.18 -9.62 -1.77
C ALA A 493 25.85 -10.82 -2.48
N ARG A 494 25.42 -11.18 -3.70
CA ARG A 494 26.13 -12.14 -4.58
C ARG A 494 27.39 -11.57 -5.27
N GLY A 495 27.79 -10.34 -5.00
CA GLY A 495 28.90 -9.65 -5.68
C GLY A 495 28.61 -9.25 -7.13
N GLN A 496 27.39 -9.47 -7.63
CA GLN A 496 27.00 -9.26 -9.03
C GLN A 496 26.62 -7.78 -9.29
N ARG A 497 27.56 -6.88 -8.99
CA ARG A 497 27.39 -5.40 -9.01
C ARG A 497 26.65 -4.88 -10.25
N ARG A 498 27.01 -5.33 -11.46
CA ARG A 498 26.35 -4.92 -12.73
C ARG A 498 24.85 -5.28 -12.80
N ARG A 499 24.38 -6.31 -12.08
CA ARG A 499 22.95 -6.65 -11.96
C ARG A 499 22.28 -5.84 -10.86
N ALA A 500 22.96 -5.63 -9.74
CA ALA A 500 22.47 -4.81 -8.63
C ALA A 500 22.13 -3.38 -9.08
N LEU A 501 23.07 -2.72 -9.77
CA LEU A 501 22.88 -1.38 -10.31
C LEU A 501 21.67 -1.29 -11.24
N ARG A 502 21.53 -2.23 -12.20
CA ARG A 502 20.36 -2.25 -13.10
C ARG A 502 19.04 -2.46 -12.36
N SER A 503 19.01 -3.37 -11.39
CA SER A 503 17.85 -3.55 -10.50
C SER A 503 17.46 -2.24 -9.79
N TRP A 504 18.43 -1.50 -9.24
CA TRP A 504 18.15 -0.23 -8.57
C TRP A 504 17.79 0.92 -9.54
N GLN A 505 18.40 0.99 -10.73
CA GLN A 505 18.01 1.92 -11.80
C GLN A 505 16.56 1.66 -12.25
N ARG A 506 16.17 0.39 -12.37
CA ARG A 506 14.81 -0.02 -12.74
C ARG A 506 13.79 0.18 -11.62
N GLY A 507 14.21 0.04 -10.36
CA GLY A 507 13.43 0.43 -9.18
C GLY A 507 13.19 1.94 -9.13
N LEU A 508 14.26 2.73 -9.30
CA LEU A 508 14.22 4.19 -9.34
C LEU A 508 13.28 4.71 -10.43
N GLY A 509 13.35 4.14 -11.64
CA GLY A 509 12.44 4.49 -12.75
C GLY A 509 10.97 4.31 -12.36
N ARG A 510 10.58 3.12 -11.87
CA ARG A 510 9.20 2.84 -11.45
C ARG A 510 8.75 3.69 -10.26
N TYR A 511 9.60 3.92 -9.27
CA TYR A 511 9.21 4.77 -8.14
C TYR A 511 9.07 6.26 -8.53
N ARG A 512 9.80 6.72 -9.56
CA ARG A 512 9.57 8.04 -10.17
C ARG A 512 8.28 8.10 -10.98
N GLU A 513 7.96 7.05 -11.74
CA GLU A 513 6.67 6.92 -12.45
C GLU A 513 5.47 6.95 -11.47
N LEU A 514 5.62 6.36 -10.28
CA LEU A 514 4.60 6.32 -9.22
C LEU A 514 4.69 7.48 -8.20
N ASP A 515 5.54 8.49 -8.47
CA ASP A 515 5.82 9.68 -7.63
C ASP A 515 6.11 9.37 -6.13
N HIS A 516 6.62 8.17 -5.86
CA HIS A 516 6.74 7.54 -4.54
C HIS A 516 8.09 7.91 -3.90
N ARG A 517 8.12 9.07 -3.22
CA ARG A 517 9.33 9.69 -2.63
C ARG A 517 10.22 8.71 -1.85
N LEU A 518 9.66 7.89 -0.95
CA LEU A 518 10.46 6.96 -0.17
C LEU A 518 11.12 5.85 -0.99
N GLY A 519 10.44 5.28 -1.99
CA GLY A 519 11.04 4.31 -2.90
C GLY A 519 12.16 4.91 -3.76
N VAL A 520 11.97 6.16 -4.22
CA VAL A 520 13.03 6.95 -4.88
C VAL A 520 14.23 7.14 -3.94
N ALA A 521 13.99 7.55 -2.69
CA ALA A 521 15.05 7.75 -1.70
C ALA A 521 15.82 6.47 -1.38
N ARG A 522 15.16 5.31 -1.22
CA ARG A 522 15.87 4.02 -1.05
C ARG A 522 16.72 3.66 -2.27
N CYS A 523 16.20 3.82 -3.49
CA CYS A 523 16.97 3.55 -4.71
C CYS A 523 18.18 4.49 -4.86
N LEU A 524 18.04 5.79 -4.55
CA LEU A 524 19.15 6.73 -4.51
C LEU A 524 20.18 6.37 -3.42
N GLN A 525 19.73 5.93 -2.25
CA GLN A 525 20.64 5.44 -1.20
C GLN A 525 21.47 4.25 -1.67
N HIS A 526 20.85 3.24 -2.29
CA HIS A 526 21.56 2.06 -2.78
C HIS A 526 22.56 2.43 -3.88
N LEU A 527 22.15 3.25 -4.85
CA LEU A 527 23.01 3.70 -5.96
C LEU A 527 24.17 4.58 -5.48
N GLY A 528 23.92 5.54 -4.60
CA GLY A 528 24.96 6.41 -4.03
C GLY A 528 25.97 5.62 -3.20
N SER A 529 25.50 4.79 -2.26
CA SER A 529 26.35 3.89 -1.47
C SER A 529 27.20 2.98 -2.37
N ALA A 530 26.60 2.41 -3.42
CA ALA A 530 27.29 1.53 -4.36
C ALA A 530 28.40 2.25 -5.16
N MET A 531 28.21 3.52 -5.52
CA MET A 531 29.21 4.33 -6.22
C MET A 531 30.33 4.83 -5.30
N VAL A 532 30.05 5.08 -4.01
CA VAL A 532 31.10 5.38 -3.01
C VAL A 532 31.95 4.14 -2.67
N ILE A 533 31.37 2.93 -2.79
CA ILE A 533 32.10 1.66 -2.57
C ILE A 533 32.85 1.18 -3.82
N ALA A 534 32.25 1.36 -5.01
CA ALA A 534 32.72 0.77 -6.26
C ALA A 534 32.55 1.74 -7.46
N PRO A 535 33.28 2.88 -7.46
CA PRO A 535 33.16 3.93 -8.46
C PRO A 535 33.57 3.49 -9.87
N GLU A 536 34.31 2.38 -10.02
CA GLU A 536 34.67 1.78 -11.30
C GLU A 536 33.46 1.32 -12.14
N TYR A 537 32.27 1.25 -11.55
CA TYR A 537 31.01 1.00 -12.26
C TYR A 537 30.25 2.28 -12.64
N GLY A 538 30.80 3.47 -12.41
CA GLY A 538 30.15 4.77 -12.66
C GLY A 538 29.60 4.95 -14.08
N GLY A 539 30.33 4.49 -15.10
CA GLY A 539 29.87 4.52 -16.50
C GLY A 539 28.67 3.60 -16.83
N LEU A 540 28.05 2.95 -15.83
CA LEU A 540 26.75 2.26 -15.97
C LEU A 540 25.57 3.10 -15.47
N VAL A 541 25.84 4.14 -14.68
CA VAL A 541 24.83 4.98 -14.00
C VAL A 541 24.98 6.47 -14.33
N LEU A 542 26.09 6.88 -14.95
CA LEU A 542 26.37 8.24 -15.42
C LEU A 542 26.73 8.23 -16.91
N PRO A 543 26.49 9.34 -17.64
CA PRO A 543 26.80 9.43 -19.07
C PRO A 543 28.32 9.53 -19.34
N GLY A 544 28.75 8.94 -20.46
CA GLY A 544 30.13 9.02 -20.93
C GLY A 544 31.11 8.16 -20.12
N SER A 545 32.34 8.67 -19.96
CA SER A 545 33.42 8.03 -19.19
C SER A 545 33.78 8.94 -18.00
N PRO A 546 32.98 8.95 -16.92
CA PRO A 546 33.22 9.83 -15.77
C PRO A 546 34.49 9.42 -15.02
N THR A 547 35.16 10.39 -14.39
CA THR A 547 36.28 10.13 -13.47
C THR A 547 35.76 9.57 -12.14
N THR A 548 36.62 8.89 -11.38
CA THR A 548 36.29 8.42 -10.01
C THR A 548 35.75 9.56 -9.14
N GLU A 549 36.34 10.75 -9.24
CA GLU A 549 35.93 11.95 -8.50
C GLU A 549 34.52 12.44 -8.91
N GLU A 550 34.22 12.48 -10.22
CA GLU A 550 32.88 12.78 -10.74
C GLU A 550 31.84 11.77 -10.23
N VAL A 551 32.17 10.48 -10.24
CA VAL A 551 31.29 9.41 -9.77
C VAL A 551 30.96 9.57 -8.28
N VAL A 552 31.96 9.86 -7.44
CA VAL A 552 31.75 10.08 -6.01
C VAL A 552 31.02 11.40 -5.74
N ARG A 553 31.31 12.47 -6.50
CA ARG A 553 30.60 13.76 -6.39
C ARG A 553 29.11 13.59 -6.67
N GLN A 554 28.73 13.01 -7.82
CA GLN A 554 27.32 12.73 -8.14
C GLN A 554 26.66 11.79 -7.12
N ALA A 555 27.36 10.74 -6.69
CA ALA A 555 26.86 9.82 -5.67
C ALA A 555 26.51 10.54 -4.35
N SER A 556 27.36 11.47 -3.89
CA SER A 556 27.10 12.25 -2.67
C SER A 556 25.87 13.17 -2.80
N GLY A 557 25.61 13.71 -4.00
CA GLY A 557 24.39 14.47 -4.32
C GLY A 557 23.13 13.60 -4.34
N TRP A 558 23.23 12.35 -4.81
CA TRP A 558 22.12 11.37 -4.73
C TRP A 558 21.78 11.01 -3.28
N LEU A 559 22.80 10.89 -2.42
CA LEU A 559 22.62 10.67 -0.99
C LEU A 559 21.99 11.89 -0.29
N ALA A 560 22.41 13.11 -0.65
CA ALA A 560 21.80 14.35 -0.14
C ALA A 560 20.31 14.48 -0.53
N GLU A 561 19.93 14.10 -1.76
CA GLU A 561 18.54 14.06 -2.20
C GLU A 561 17.74 12.95 -1.49
N CYS A 562 18.35 11.78 -1.23
CA CYS A 562 17.73 10.75 -0.39
C CYS A 562 17.41 11.29 1.02
N GLU A 563 18.34 12.00 1.66
CA GLU A 563 18.12 12.66 2.95
C GLU A 563 17.01 13.73 2.86
N ARG A 564 17.00 14.55 1.81
CA ARG A 564 15.95 15.56 1.58
C ARG A 564 14.56 14.93 1.41
N LEU A 565 14.45 13.83 0.67
CA LEU A 565 13.20 13.09 0.46
C LEU A 565 12.70 12.38 1.73
N ARG A 566 13.57 12.05 2.69
CA ARG A 566 13.22 11.48 3.99
C ARG A 566 13.00 12.50 5.11
N ARG A 567 13.34 13.77 4.90
CA ARG A 567 13.31 14.82 5.95
C ARG A 567 11.93 15.06 6.56
N HIS A 568 10.86 14.66 5.89
CA HIS A 568 9.48 14.73 6.38
C HIS A 568 9.04 13.53 7.24
N VAL A 569 9.93 12.53 7.44
CA VAL A 569 9.61 11.26 8.13
C VAL A 569 10.30 11.13 9.49
N LEU A 570 11.45 11.77 9.65
CA LEU A 570 12.36 11.55 10.77
C LEU A 570 12.04 12.45 11.97
N ASP A 571 10.83 12.32 12.52
CA ASP A 571 10.43 13.04 13.74
C ASP A 571 10.87 12.29 15.03
N HIS A 572 11.30 11.03 14.92
CA HIS A 572 11.79 10.21 16.04
C HIS A 572 13.16 9.55 15.74
N ARG A 573 14.20 10.13 16.35
CA ARG A 573 15.39 9.52 16.96
C ARG A 573 16.27 8.54 16.16
N ASP A 574 17.56 8.89 16.16
CA ASP A 574 18.71 8.00 16.41
C ASP A 574 19.01 6.85 15.44
N ILE A 575 18.28 6.71 14.33
CA ILE A 575 18.80 5.97 13.16
C ILE A 575 19.79 6.87 12.42
N GLU A 576 21.07 6.71 12.74
CA GLU A 576 22.19 7.29 12.00
C GLU A 576 22.05 6.92 10.51
N CYS A 577 21.70 7.91 9.68
CA CYS A 577 21.21 7.61 8.33
C CYS A 577 22.35 7.02 7.50
N LEU A 578 22.10 5.85 6.90
CA LEU A 578 23.11 5.16 6.07
C LEU A 578 23.59 6.05 4.91
N ALA A 579 22.74 6.95 4.41
CA ALA A 579 23.13 7.95 3.44
C ALA A 579 24.21 8.90 3.98
N THR A 580 24.06 9.40 5.21
CA THR A 580 25.02 10.31 5.85
C THR A 580 26.38 9.63 6.03
N ARG A 581 26.41 8.40 6.57
CA ARG A 581 27.65 7.59 6.65
C ARG A 581 28.39 7.46 5.31
N TYR A 582 27.66 7.32 4.20
CA TYR A 582 28.28 7.26 2.87
C TYR A 582 28.57 8.64 2.26
N ARG A 583 27.96 9.74 2.73
CA ARG A 583 28.35 11.12 2.38
C ARG A 583 29.63 11.53 3.10
N ASP A 584 29.76 11.19 4.39
CA ASP A 584 30.97 11.43 5.18
C ASP A 584 32.15 10.64 4.58
N ARG A 585 31.93 9.36 4.25
CA ARG A 585 32.88 8.56 3.47
C ARG A 585 33.16 9.13 2.08
N ALA A 586 32.21 9.78 1.42
CA ALA A 586 32.46 10.43 0.12
C ALA A 586 33.36 11.66 0.25
N ALA A 587 33.29 12.39 1.37
CA ALA A 587 34.18 13.53 1.65
C ALA A 587 35.66 13.11 1.78
N GLU A 588 35.95 11.87 2.18
CA GLU A 588 37.33 11.33 2.21
C GLU A 588 38.00 11.29 0.82
N PHE A 589 37.22 11.37 -0.27
CA PHE A 589 37.69 11.28 -1.66
C PHE A 589 37.56 12.58 -2.46
N LEU A 590 37.02 13.66 -1.89
CA LEU A 590 36.68 14.89 -2.60
C LEU A 590 37.45 16.09 -2.06
N SER A 591 38.01 16.90 -2.97
CA SER A 591 38.75 18.12 -2.63
C SER A 591 37.85 19.37 -2.49
N GLU A 592 36.58 19.25 -2.87
CA GLU A 592 35.58 20.33 -2.95
C GLU A 592 34.40 20.07 -1.99
N GLU A 593 33.55 21.08 -1.77
CA GLU A 593 32.35 20.93 -0.93
C GLU A 593 31.37 19.91 -1.50
N LEU A 594 30.77 19.09 -0.64
CA LEU A 594 29.79 18.07 -1.04
C LEU A 594 28.55 18.70 -1.68
N PRO A 595 28.15 18.33 -2.91
CA PRO A 595 26.91 18.81 -3.50
C PRO A 595 25.68 18.45 -2.65
N THR A 596 24.75 19.40 -2.58
CA THR A 596 23.48 19.29 -1.85
C THR A 596 22.28 19.07 -2.77
N VAL A 597 22.53 19.02 -4.09
CA VAL A 597 21.56 18.86 -5.18
C VAL A 597 22.12 17.83 -6.16
N ILE A 598 21.25 17.17 -6.94
CA ILE A 598 21.66 16.28 -8.02
C ILE A 598 21.92 17.10 -9.29
N ASP A 599 23.16 17.11 -9.79
CA ASP A 599 23.44 17.63 -11.14
C ASP A 599 22.96 16.61 -12.20
N HIS A 600 23.41 15.36 -12.06
CA HIS A 600 23.09 14.27 -12.97
C HIS A 600 22.35 13.16 -12.23
N TRP A 601 21.07 12.95 -12.58
CA TRP A 601 20.33 11.79 -12.08
C TRP A 601 20.94 10.49 -12.62
N PRO A 602 20.88 9.38 -11.84
CA PRO A 602 21.28 8.08 -12.35
C PRO A 602 20.55 7.75 -13.65
N LEU A 603 21.30 7.33 -14.67
CA LEU A 603 20.74 6.88 -15.94
C LEU A 603 19.71 5.78 -15.71
N PRO A 604 18.61 5.72 -16.50
CA PRO A 604 17.69 4.60 -16.48
C PRO A 604 18.40 3.29 -16.84
N GLU A 605 17.80 2.15 -16.51
CA GLU A 605 18.28 0.86 -17.01
C GLU A 605 18.38 0.93 -18.55
N PRO A 606 19.56 0.68 -19.16
CA PRO A 606 19.70 0.77 -20.61
C PRO A 606 18.74 -0.25 -21.24
N ALA A 607 17.87 0.23 -22.13
CA ALA A 607 16.90 -0.63 -22.79
C ALA A 607 17.62 -1.81 -23.45
N GLU A 608 17.23 -3.04 -23.08
CA GLU A 608 17.76 -4.24 -23.72
C GLU A 608 17.39 -4.16 -25.20
N ALA A 609 18.40 -3.96 -26.06
CA ALA A 609 18.20 -3.99 -27.50
C ALA A 609 17.71 -5.38 -27.88
N HIS A 610 16.41 -5.49 -28.20
CA HIS A 610 15.79 -6.73 -28.66
C HIS A 610 16.22 -7.00 -30.11
N THR A 611 17.42 -7.57 -30.24
CA THR A 611 18.02 -8.13 -31.46
C THR A 611 17.68 -9.61 -31.59
#